data_AF-A0A350LMT2-F1
#
_entry.id   AF-A0A350LMT2-F1
#
_cell.length_a   1.000
_cell.length_b   1.000
_cell.length_c   1.000
_cell.angle_alpha   90.00
_cell.angle_beta   90.00
_cell.angle_gamma   90.00
#
_symmetry.space_group_name_H-M   'P 1'
#
loop_
_entity.id
_entity.type
_entity.pdbx_description
1 polymer ?
#
loop_
_entity_poly.entity_id
_entity_poly.type
_entity_poly.pdbx_seq_one_letter_code
_entity_poly.pdbx_strand_id
1 'polypeptide(L)'
;VARNGDVTVWQTLDGITLSFRSGVLVATRGLGDDLMSADVDGTLAMLRGTDEATHYPHIRSYLDGEDRTVFRSFQCRRDARVETGPARRITERCASPHGETTNTYWLDQTGEITRSRQWVSPAIAYMETERLPRE
;
A
#
# COMPACT_ATOMS: atom_id res chain seq x y z
N VAL A 1 -17.87 -7.02 -1.18
CA VAL A 1 -16.81 -6.71 -0.19
C VAL A 1 -16.78 -7.82 0.82
N ALA A 2 -15.62 -8.46 1.02
CA ALA A 2 -15.41 -9.42 2.11
C ALA A 2 -14.50 -8.80 3.19
N ARG A 3 -14.58 -9.31 4.42
CA ARG A 3 -13.70 -8.92 5.53
C ARG A 3 -13.10 -10.16 6.18
N ASN A 4 -11.81 -10.12 6.46
CA ASN A 4 -11.08 -11.15 7.21
C ASN A 4 -10.23 -10.45 8.27
N GLY A 5 -10.69 -10.45 9.53
CA GLY A 5 -10.07 -9.65 10.58
C GLY A 5 -10.10 -8.15 10.23
N ASP A 6 -8.93 -7.53 10.20
CA ASP A 6 -8.71 -6.12 9.85
C ASP A 6 -8.45 -5.89 8.34
N VAL A 7 -8.51 -6.95 7.53
CA VAL A 7 -8.33 -6.90 6.08
C VAL A 7 -9.70 -6.81 5.39
N THR A 8 -9.83 -5.83 4.50
CA THR A 8 -10.98 -5.68 3.59
C THR A 8 -10.58 -6.12 2.19
N VAL A 9 -11.40 -6.98 1.57
CA VAL A 9 -11.19 -7.48 0.22
C VAL A 9 -12.25 -6.89 -0.72
N TRP A 10 -11.75 -6.24 -1.76
CA TRP A 10 -12.53 -5.75 -2.90
C TRP A 10 -12.31 -6.67 -4.08
N GLN A 11 -13.33 -6.81 -4.91
CA GLN A 11 -13.27 -7.57 -6.14
C GLN A 11 -13.82 -6.72 -7.27
N THR A 12 -13.11 -6.67 -8.38
CA THR A 12 -13.53 -6.02 -9.62
C THR A 12 -14.52 -6.91 -10.39
N LEU A 13 -15.17 -6.36 -11.41
CA LEU A 13 -16.14 -7.13 -12.22
C LEU A 13 -15.49 -8.29 -12.99
N ASP A 14 -14.22 -8.14 -13.37
CA ASP A 14 -13.40 -9.15 -14.05
C ASP A 14 -12.69 -10.11 -13.07
N GLY A 15 -13.00 -10.05 -11.78
CA GLY A 15 -12.58 -11.06 -10.80
C GLY A 15 -11.22 -10.80 -10.14
N ILE A 16 -10.56 -9.67 -10.41
CA ILE A 16 -9.35 -9.27 -9.69
C ILE A 16 -9.72 -8.95 -8.25
N THR A 17 -8.93 -9.45 -7.29
CA THR A 17 -9.13 -9.15 -5.87
C THR A 17 -8.02 -8.27 -5.33
N LEU A 18 -8.41 -7.32 -4.49
CA LEU A 18 -7.51 -6.36 -3.84
C LEU A 18 -7.78 -6.38 -2.34
N SER A 19 -6.76 -6.68 -1.54
CA SER A 19 -6.86 -6.80 -0.10
C SER A 19 -6.16 -5.63 0.59
N PHE A 20 -6.84 -4.97 1.51
CA PHE A 20 -6.33 -3.78 2.21
C PHE A 20 -6.45 -3.91 3.72
N ARG A 21 -5.44 -3.44 4.45
CA ARG A 21 -5.50 -3.17 5.89
C ARG A 21 -5.51 -1.66 6.11
N SER A 22 -6.62 -1.12 6.61
CA SER A 22 -6.80 0.34 6.81
C SER A 22 -6.43 1.20 5.58
N GLY A 23 -6.77 0.72 4.37
CA GLY A 23 -6.50 1.40 3.09
C GLY A 23 -5.09 1.17 2.50
N VAL A 24 -4.18 0.51 3.22
CA VAL A 24 -2.87 0.11 2.70
C VAL A 24 -2.97 -1.28 2.06
N LEU A 25 -2.44 -1.44 0.86
CA LEU A 25 -2.51 -2.68 0.08
C LEU A 25 -1.67 -3.77 0.74
N VAL A 26 -2.28 -4.92 1.00
CA VAL A 26 -1.61 -6.10 1.58
C VAL A 26 -1.53 -7.28 0.63
N ALA A 27 -2.43 -7.39 -0.36
CA ALA A 27 -2.36 -8.42 -1.39
C ALA A 27 -3.18 -8.07 -2.64
N THR A 28 -2.82 -8.64 -3.78
CA THR A 28 -3.60 -8.67 -5.03
C THR A 28 -3.77 -10.11 -5.51
N ARG A 29 -4.81 -10.39 -6.30
CA ARG A 29 -4.95 -11.63 -7.08
C ARG A 29 -5.56 -11.34 -8.44
N GLY A 30 -5.01 -11.97 -9.47
CA GLY A 30 -5.51 -11.89 -10.85
C GLY A 30 -4.80 -10.86 -11.71
N LEU A 31 -3.72 -10.22 -11.20
CA LEU A 31 -2.90 -9.29 -11.99
C LEU A 31 -1.72 -9.99 -12.70
N GLY A 32 -1.41 -11.24 -12.33
CA GLY A 32 -0.26 -12.00 -12.84
C GLY A 32 0.95 -11.84 -11.93
N ASP A 33 1.58 -10.66 -11.92
CA ASP A 33 2.69 -10.33 -11.01
C ASP A 33 2.12 -9.80 -9.68
N ASP A 34 1.40 -10.68 -8.99
CA ASP A 34 0.60 -10.35 -7.82
C ASP A 34 1.44 -10.10 -6.55
N LEU A 35 1.02 -9.11 -5.76
CA LEU A 35 1.48 -8.95 -4.39
C LEU A 35 0.84 -10.04 -3.53
N MET A 36 1.62 -11.00 -3.05
CA MET A 36 1.09 -12.14 -2.29
C MET A 36 0.83 -11.78 -0.83
N SER A 37 1.73 -11.00 -0.22
CA SER A 37 1.55 -10.40 1.10
C SER A 37 2.42 -9.16 1.27
N ALA A 38 2.05 -8.26 2.18
CA ALA A 38 2.91 -7.17 2.63
C ALA A 38 2.78 -6.97 4.16
N ASP A 39 3.91 -6.75 4.81
CA ASP A 39 3.96 -6.18 6.15
C ASP A 39 3.81 -4.66 6.06
N VAL A 40 2.68 -4.16 6.57
CA VAL A 40 2.30 -2.76 6.47
C VAL A 40 2.25 -2.06 7.83
N ASP A 41 2.80 -2.65 8.91
CA ASP A 41 2.71 -2.07 10.26
C ASP A 41 3.44 -0.73 10.37
N GLY A 42 4.66 -0.65 9.83
CA GLY A 42 5.42 0.60 9.79
C GLY A 42 4.72 1.69 8.97
N THR A 43 4.16 1.33 7.81
CA THR A 43 3.37 2.26 6.98
C THR A 43 2.16 2.80 7.75
N LEU A 44 1.42 1.92 8.43
CA LEU A 44 0.26 2.32 9.21
C LEU A 44 0.62 3.20 10.41
N ALA A 45 1.70 2.88 11.12
CA ALA A 45 2.19 3.68 12.23
C ALA A 45 2.62 5.09 11.76
N MET A 46 3.30 5.17 10.60
CA MET A 46 3.67 6.44 9.96
C MET A 46 2.44 7.26 9.54
N LEU A 47 1.43 6.64 8.94
CA LEU A 47 0.21 7.33 8.50
C LEU A 47 -0.59 7.91 9.69
N ARG A 48 -0.63 7.15 10.80
CA ARG A 48 -1.24 7.57 12.07
C ARG A 48 -0.40 8.62 12.82
N GLY A 49 0.88 8.77 12.48
CA GLY A 49 1.81 9.65 13.18
C GLY A 49 2.17 9.15 14.58
N THR A 50 2.08 7.84 14.82
CA THR A 50 2.38 7.21 16.12
C THR A 50 3.80 6.68 16.20
N ASP A 51 4.55 6.71 15.09
CA ASP A 51 5.95 6.29 15.04
C ASP A 51 6.87 7.50 14.95
N GLU A 52 7.89 7.52 15.79
CA GLU A 52 8.97 8.53 15.78
C GLU A 52 10.14 8.09 14.89
N ALA A 53 10.16 6.84 14.42
CA ALA A 53 11.22 6.35 13.57
C ALA A 53 11.24 7.09 12.22
N THR A 54 12.41 7.62 11.87
CA THR A 54 12.63 8.26 10.55
C THR A 54 12.45 7.27 9.40
N HIS A 55 12.71 5.99 9.65
CA HIS A 55 12.60 4.92 8.66
C HIS A 55 12.09 3.62 9.30
N TYR A 56 11.34 2.81 8.53
CA TYR A 56 10.83 1.49 8.94
C TYR A 56 10.94 0.46 7.80
N PRO A 57 11.08 -0.84 8.13
CA PRO A 57 11.08 -1.90 7.12
C PRO A 57 9.68 -2.09 6.53
N HIS A 58 9.63 -2.54 5.29
CA HIS A 58 8.41 -2.91 4.59
C HIS A 58 8.69 -4.13 3.71
N ILE A 59 8.22 -5.29 4.16
CA ILE A 59 8.51 -6.58 3.53
C ILE A 59 7.32 -7.00 2.69
N ARG A 60 7.58 -7.40 1.45
CA ARG A 60 6.57 -7.87 0.49
C ARG A 60 6.94 -9.24 -0.03
N SER A 61 5.95 -10.10 -0.25
CA SER A 61 6.14 -11.41 -0.88
C SER A 61 5.46 -11.48 -2.25
N TYR A 62 6.07 -12.26 -3.15
CA TYR A 62 5.61 -12.53 -4.53
C TYR A 62 5.87 -14.00 -4.85
N LEU A 63 5.36 -14.47 -5.99
CA LEU A 63 5.75 -15.75 -6.57
C LEU A 63 6.69 -15.53 -7.75
N ASP A 64 7.73 -16.36 -7.88
CA ASP A 64 8.54 -16.43 -9.09
C ASP A 64 7.92 -17.35 -10.15
N GLY A 65 8.61 -17.54 -11.28
CA GLY A 65 8.12 -18.36 -12.39
C GLY A 65 7.99 -19.86 -12.06
N GLU A 66 8.46 -20.30 -10.90
CA GLU A 66 8.35 -21.67 -10.40
C GLU A 66 7.46 -21.76 -9.15
N ASP A 67 6.59 -20.78 -8.95
CA ASP A 67 5.66 -20.68 -7.82
C ASP A 67 6.35 -20.68 -6.45
N ARG A 68 7.61 -20.21 -6.37
CA ARG A 68 8.30 -20.06 -5.10
C ARG A 68 8.10 -18.67 -4.54
N THR A 69 7.88 -18.61 -3.22
CA THR A 69 7.77 -17.33 -2.52
C THR A 69 9.10 -16.60 -2.52
N VAL A 70 9.12 -15.39 -3.08
CA VAL A 70 10.26 -14.47 -3.04
C VAL A 70 9.92 -13.23 -2.24
N PHE A 71 10.86 -12.75 -1.44
CA PHE A 71 10.68 -11.59 -0.58
C PHE A 71 11.44 -10.38 -1.12
N ARG A 72 10.78 -9.21 -1.10
CA ARG A 72 11.41 -7.91 -1.35
C ARG A 72 11.30 -7.07 -0.08
N SER A 73 12.44 -6.65 0.44
CA SER A 73 12.52 -5.78 1.61
C SER A 73 12.85 -4.36 1.16
N PHE A 74 12.11 -3.40 1.70
CA PHE A 74 12.32 -1.98 1.50
C PHE A 74 12.55 -1.29 2.84
N GLN A 75 13.39 -0.26 2.82
CA GLN A 75 13.45 0.74 3.88
C GLN A 75 12.59 1.93 3.47
N CYS A 76 11.48 2.13 4.18
CA CYS A 76 10.51 3.16 3.90
C CYS A 76 10.64 4.33 4.87
N ARG A 77 10.23 5.51 4.42
CA ARG A 77 10.11 6.72 5.24
C ARG A 77 9.02 7.63 4.70
N ARG A 78 8.49 8.48 5.57
CA ARG A 78 7.66 9.62 5.15
C ARG A 78 8.55 10.65 4.44
N ASP A 79 8.06 11.16 3.31
CA ASP A 79 8.67 12.31 2.65
C ASP A 79 8.46 13.57 3.51
N ALA A 80 9.51 14.37 3.69
CA ALA A 80 9.49 15.58 4.49
C ALA A 80 8.72 16.73 3.83
N ARG A 81 8.41 16.62 2.53
CA ARG A 81 7.62 17.61 1.82
C ARG A 81 6.14 17.49 2.24
N VAL A 82 5.72 18.38 3.12
CA VAL A 82 4.30 18.55 3.46
C VAL A 82 3.62 19.23 2.26
N GLU A 83 2.75 18.50 1.58
CA GLU A 83 1.91 19.10 0.54
C GLU A 83 0.62 19.66 1.15
N THR A 84 0.38 20.95 0.93
CA THR A 84 -0.79 21.69 1.40
C THR A 84 -1.97 21.50 0.44
N GLY A 85 -3.04 20.87 0.92
CA GLY A 85 -4.31 20.68 0.22
C GLY A 85 -5.44 20.33 1.21
N PRO A 86 -6.71 20.33 0.79
CA PRO A 86 -7.86 20.07 1.69
C PRO A 86 -7.88 18.64 2.27
N ALA A 87 -7.23 17.68 1.60
CA ALA A 87 -6.94 16.35 2.13
C ALA A 87 -5.47 16.27 2.55
N ARG A 88 -5.19 15.61 3.67
CA ARG A 88 -3.80 15.40 4.16
C ARG A 88 -3.12 14.41 3.21
N ARG A 89 -2.33 14.92 2.26
CA ARG A 89 -1.52 14.12 1.34
C ARG A 89 -0.22 13.70 2.03
N ILE A 90 0.07 12.40 2.01
CA ILE A 90 1.28 11.81 2.59
C ILE A 90 1.98 11.00 1.52
N THR A 91 3.27 11.28 1.33
CA THR A 91 4.12 10.52 0.42
C THR A 91 5.05 9.64 1.25
N GLU A 92 5.10 8.35 0.93
CA GLU A 92 5.99 7.35 1.49
C GLU A 92 7.01 6.97 0.42
N ARG A 93 8.30 7.10 0.73
CA ARG A 93 9.39 6.66 -0.15
C ARG A 93 10.02 5.40 0.41
N CYS A 94 10.08 4.36 -0.40
CA CYS A 94 10.58 3.04 -0.05
C CYS A 94 11.76 2.70 -0.96
N ALA A 95 12.94 2.53 -0.37
CA ALA A 95 14.17 2.24 -1.10
C ALA A 95 14.67 0.82 -0.82
N SER A 96 15.26 0.20 -1.83
CA SER A 96 15.94 -1.09 -1.73
C SER A 96 17.19 -1.05 -2.62
N PRO A 97 18.12 -2.02 -2.50
CA PRO A 97 19.24 -2.14 -3.43
C PRO A 97 18.82 -2.29 -4.91
N HIS A 98 17.58 -2.69 -5.18
CA HIS A 98 17.04 -2.92 -6.52
C HIS A 98 16.21 -1.76 -7.08
N GLY A 99 16.08 -0.67 -6.33
CA GLY A 99 15.36 0.53 -6.77
C GLY A 99 14.49 1.17 -5.68
N GLU A 100 13.82 2.25 -6.08
CA GLU A 100 12.96 3.05 -5.21
C GLU A 100 11.50 3.01 -5.70
N THR A 101 10.58 3.05 -4.75
CA THR A 101 9.13 3.13 -4.98
C THR A 101 8.54 4.23 -4.13
N THR A 102 7.46 4.85 -4.60
CA THR A 102 6.82 5.99 -3.92
C THR A 102 5.32 5.78 -3.84
N ASN A 103 4.82 5.53 -2.62
CA ASN A 103 3.39 5.45 -2.37
C ASN A 103 2.86 6.83 -1.96
N THR A 104 1.63 7.14 -2.36
CA THR A 104 0.95 8.38 -1.96
C THR A 104 -0.42 8.05 -1.40
N TYR A 105 -0.75 8.66 -0.28
CA TYR A 105 -2.01 8.46 0.44
C TYR A 105 -2.67 9.81 0.66
N TRP A 106 -3.98 9.89 0.41
CA TRP A 106 -4.80 11.05 0.70
C TRP A 106 -5.74 10.69 1.84
N LEU A 107 -5.62 11.41 2.95
CA LEU A 107 -6.39 11.14 4.15
C LEU A 107 -7.44 12.23 4.36
N ASP A 108 -8.63 11.82 4.80
CA ASP A 108 -9.66 12.76 5.25
C ASP A 108 -9.36 13.29 6.67
N GLN A 109 -10.28 14.11 7.19
CA GLN A 109 -10.17 14.74 8.51
C GLN A 109 -10.17 13.73 9.66
N THR A 110 -10.70 12.53 9.46
CA THR A 110 -10.69 11.44 10.45
C THR A 110 -9.40 10.62 10.41
N GLY A 111 -8.57 10.83 9.39
CA GLY A 111 -7.35 10.07 9.15
C GLY A 111 -7.57 8.78 8.34
N GLU A 112 -8.75 8.57 7.77
CA GLU A 112 -9.01 7.45 6.85
C GLU A 112 -8.46 7.76 5.46
N ILE A 113 -7.90 6.74 4.80
CA ILE A 113 -7.39 6.84 3.42
C ILE A 113 -8.57 6.86 2.45
N THR A 114 -8.79 7.99 1.77
CA THR A 114 -9.84 8.16 0.76
C THR A 114 -9.34 7.86 -0.64
N ARG A 115 -8.06 8.14 -0.92
CA ARG A 115 -7.39 7.78 -2.16
C ARG A 115 -5.99 7.27 -1.86
N SER A 116 -5.49 6.37 -2.68
CA SER A 116 -4.09 5.93 -2.60
C SER A 116 -3.53 5.62 -3.99
N ARG A 117 -2.22 5.83 -4.15
CA ARG A 117 -1.42 5.35 -5.27
C ARG A 117 -0.29 4.52 -4.68
N GLN A 118 -0.34 3.22 -4.89
CA GLN A 118 0.55 2.27 -4.23
C GLN A 118 1.27 1.41 -5.26
N TRP A 119 2.58 1.24 -5.11
CA TRP A 119 3.33 0.32 -5.94
C TRP A 119 2.85 -1.11 -5.65
N VAL A 120 2.67 -1.94 -6.68
CA VAL A 120 2.25 -3.33 -6.56
C VAL A 120 3.46 -4.23 -6.78
N SER A 121 4.05 -4.16 -7.97
CA SER A 121 5.14 -5.02 -8.43
C SER A 121 5.89 -4.39 -9.62
N PRO A 122 7.01 -4.95 -10.10
CA PRO A 122 7.71 -4.43 -11.26
C PRO A 122 6.86 -4.43 -12.54
N ALA A 123 6.07 -5.48 -12.80
CA ALA A 123 5.28 -5.58 -14.02
C ALA A 123 3.99 -4.74 -13.96
N ILE A 124 3.35 -4.65 -12.78
CA ILE A 124 2.11 -3.89 -12.58
C ILE A 124 2.38 -2.40 -12.33
N ALA A 125 3.57 -2.07 -11.82
CA ALA A 125 3.94 -0.76 -11.35
C ALA A 125 3.01 -0.25 -10.24
N TYR A 126 2.08 0.66 -10.52
CA TYR A 126 1.27 1.34 -9.51
C TYR A 126 -0.21 1.10 -9.71
N MET A 127 -0.91 0.91 -8.59
CA MET A 127 -2.36 0.90 -8.53
C MET A 127 -2.88 2.15 -7.85
N GLU A 128 -3.91 2.75 -8.43
CA GLU A 128 -4.67 3.82 -7.81
C GLU A 128 -6.03 3.33 -7.35
N THR A 129 -6.41 3.70 -6.13
CA THR A 129 -7.73 3.40 -5.56
C THR A 129 -8.33 4.66 -4.97
N GLU A 130 -9.64 4.82 -5.12
CA GLU A 130 -10.41 5.92 -4.56
C GLU A 130 -11.72 5.40 -3.99
N ARG A 131 -12.02 5.79 -2.75
CA ARG A 131 -13.28 5.50 -2.10
C ARG A 131 -14.26 6.61 -2.45
N LEU A 132 -15.32 6.24 -3.16
CA LEU A 132 -16.42 7.16 -3.42
C LEU A 132 -17.17 7.46 -2.11
N PRO A 133 -17.47 8.75 -1.82
CA PRO A 133 -18.36 9.11 -0.72
C PRO A 133 -19.69 8.37 -0.87
N ARG A 134 -20.28 7.94 0.25
CA ARG A 134 -21.67 7.46 0.23
C ARG A 134 -22.58 8.69 0.14
N GLU A 135 -23.51 8.69 -0.81
CA GLU A 135 -24.61 9.65 -0.89
C GLU A 135 -25.56 9.54 0.31
#